data_AF-A0A6C1PN06-F1
#
_entry.id   AF-A0A6C1PN06-F1
#
_cell.length_a   1.000
_cell.length_b   1.000
_cell.length_c   1.000
_cell.angle_alpha   90.00
_cell.angle_beta   90.00
_cell.angle_gamma   90.00
#
_symmetry.space_group_name_H-M   'P 1'
#
loop_
_entity.id
_entity.type
_entity.pdbx_description
1 polymer ?
#
loop_
_entity_poly.entity_id
_entity_poly.type
_entity_poly.pdbx_seq_one_letter_code
_entity_poly.pdbx_strand_id
1 'polypeptide(L)' 'MILNNQVEAQLLSALLTEEGIPHFLRSFHDSAYDGIFQTQFGWGRLESDPRHHDRVIELLSALRHESSNR' A
#
# COMPACT_ATOMS: atom_id res chain seq x y z
N MET A 1 2.79 1.64 -7.70
CA MET A 1 3.63 0.96 -6.69
C MET A 1 2.94 -0.31 -6.20
N ILE A 2 3.64 -1.43 -6.03
CA ILE A 2 3.06 -2.71 -5.55
C ILE A 2 3.20 -2.80 -4.03
N LEU A 3 2.12 -3.18 -3.36
CA LEU A 3 2.03 -3.34 -1.91
C LEU A 3 1.98 -4.84 -1.57
N ASN A 4 2.74 -5.26 -0.57
CA ASN A 4 2.93 -6.69 -0.30
C ASN A 4 1.81 -7.29 0.55
N ASN A 5 1.21 -6.49 1.42
CA ASN A 5 0.18 -6.93 2.34
C ASN A 5 -0.92 -5.86 2.52
N GLN A 6 -2.05 -6.27 3.09
CA GLN A 6 -3.19 -5.39 3.35
C GLN A 6 -2.86 -4.27 4.34
N VAL A 7 -2.01 -4.57 5.33
CA VAL A 7 -1.69 -3.66 6.42
C VAL A 7 -0.91 -2.45 5.88
N GLU A 8 0.16 -2.68 5.12
CA GLU A 8 0.93 -1.67 4.41
C GLU A 8 0.03 -0.79 3.55
N ALA A 9 -0.91 -1.41 2.83
CA ALA A 9 -1.82 -0.71 1.94
C ALA A 9 -2.78 0.22 2.68
N GLN A 10 -3.38 -0.27 3.77
CA GLN A 10 -4.28 0.52 4.60
C GLN A 10 -3.56 1.62 5.36
N LEU A 11 -2.38 1.34 5.93
CA LEU A 11 -1.59 2.37 6.62
C LEU A 11 -1.16 3.48 5.66
N LEU A 12 -0.62 3.11 4.50
CA LEU A 12 -0.20 4.10 3.50
C LEU A 12 -1.38 4.91 2.98
N SER A 13 -2.53 4.28 2.72
CA SER A 13 -3.74 4.99 2.30
C SER A 13 -4.24 5.96 3.37
N ALA A 14 -4.21 5.58 4.65
CA ALA A 14 -4.55 6.48 5.75
C ALA A 14 -3.59 7.68 5.83
N LEU A 15 -2.28 7.44 5.78
CA LEU A 15 -1.27 8.51 5.80
C LEU A 15 -1.44 9.49 4.64
N LEU A 16 -1.67 8.98 3.42
CA LEU A 16 -1.90 9.82 2.25
C LEU A 16 -3.21 10.61 2.37
N THR A 17 -4.25 10.04 2.98
CA THR A 17 -5.51 10.76 3.27
C THR A 17 -5.28 11.88 4.26
N GLU A 18 -4.53 11.64 5.33
CA GLU A 18 -4.20 12.64 6.36
C GLU A 18 -3.36 13.79 5.79
N GLU A 19 -2.41 13.49 4.90
CA GLU A 19 -1.59 14.47 4.19
C GLU A 19 -2.38 15.19 3.06
N GLY A 20 -3.63 14.79 2.80
CA GLY A 20 -4.46 15.36 1.73
C GLY A 20 -3.98 15.01 0.32
N ILE A 21 -3.22 13.93 0.17
CA ILE A 21 -2.66 13.47 -1.10
C ILE A 21 -3.69 12.58 -1.83
N PRO A 22 -4.17 12.98 -3.02
CA PRO A 22 -5.05 12.15 -3.81
C PRO A 22 -4.32 10.88 -4.27
N HIS A 23 -4.87 9.73 -3.90
CA HIS A 23 -4.31 8.42 -4.22
C HIS A 23 -5.42 7.44 -4.61
N PHE A 24 -5.04 6.44 -5.39
CA PHE A 24 -5.91 5.37 -5.83
C PHE A 24 -5.34 4.03 -5.38
N LEU A 25 -6.07 3.36 -4.49
CA LEU A 25 -5.69 2.04 -3.99
C LEU A 25 -6.48 0.96 -4.73
N ARG A 26 -5.78 0.16 -5.54
CA ARG A 26 -6.36 -1.00 -6.23
C ARG A 26 -5.92 -2.27 -5.52
N SER A 27 -6.81 -2.92 -4.78
CA SER A 27 -6.58 -4.27 -4.26
C SER A 27 -6.67 -5.29 -5.41
N PHE A 28 -5.74 -6.23 -5.46
CA PHE A 28 -5.88 -7.44 -6.29
C PHE A 28 -6.71 -8.52 -5.58
N HIS A 29 -7.07 -8.26 -4.32
CA HIS A 29 -8.01 -9.03 -3.53
C HIS A 29 -9.44 -8.73 -3.99
N ASP A 30 -9.74 -9.09 -5.24
CA ASP A 30 -11.11 -9.19 -5.71
C ASP A 30 -11.75 -10.38 -4.98
N SER A 31 -12.95 -10.16 -4.46
CA SER A 31 -13.67 -10.93 -3.44
C SER A 31 -14.11 -12.37 -3.84
N ALA A 32 -13.29 -13.11 -4.59
CA ALA A 32 -13.68 -14.40 -5.17
C ALA A 32 -12.94 -15.63 -4.60
N TYR A 33 -11.85 -15.46 -3.86
CA TYR A 33 -11.09 -16.60 -3.32
C TYR A 33 -10.82 -16.45 -1.84
N ASP A 34 -11.78 -16.91 -1.05
CA ASP A 34 -11.59 -17.32 0.34
C ASP A 34 -10.36 -18.24 0.45
N GLY A 35 -9.31 -17.74 1.10
CA GLY A 35 -8.51 -18.55 2.01
C GLY A 35 -7.32 -19.38 1.51
N ILE A 36 -7.00 -19.50 0.21
CA ILE A 36 -6.01 -20.55 -0.21
C ILE A 36 -4.80 -20.04 -1.03
N PHE A 37 -4.79 -18.82 -1.59
CA PHE A 37 -3.67 -18.36 -2.44
C PHE A 37 -3.26 -16.90 -2.19
N GLN A 38 -2.79 -16.58 -0.97
CA GLN A 38 -2.31 -15.22 -0.64
C GLN A 38 -0.80 -14.96 -0.86
N THR A 39 -0.05 -15.84 -1.53
CA THR A 39 1.43 -15.79 -1.42
C THR A 39 2.21 -15.38 -2.68
N GLN A 40 1.59 -14.95 -3.79
CA GLN A 40 2.36 -14.76 -5.05
C GLN A 40 2.25 -13.39 -5.74
N PHE A 41 1.26 -12.53 -5.45
CA PHE A 41 1.06 -11.29 -6.25
C PHE A 41 1.12 -9.96 -5.47
N GLY A 42 1.39 -10.01 -4.16
CA GLY A 42 1.17 -8.85 -3.28
C GLY A 42 -0.33 -8.56 -3.08
N TRP A 43 -0.66 -7.61 -2.22
CA TRP A 43 -2.05 -7.28 -1.88
C TRP A 43 -2.71 -6.35 -2.89
N GLY A 44 -1.95 -5.42 -3.46
CA GLY A 44 -2.52 -4.39 -4.31
C GLY A 44 -1.50 -3.48 -4.97
N ARG A 45 -2.01 -2.52 -5.74
CA ARG A 45 -1.26 -1.44 -6.35
C ARG A 45 -1.81 -0.11 -5.90
N LEU A 46 -0.94 0.75 -5.37
CA LEU A 46 -1.26 2.15 -5.11
C LEU A 46 -0.70 3.02 -6.23
N GLU A 47 -1.57 3.90 -6.72
CA GLU A 47 -1.27 4.91 -7.73
C GLU A 47 -1.49 6.29 -7.10
N SER A 48 -0.57 7.20 -7.33
CA SER A 48 -0.62 8.58 -6.84
C SER A 48 -0.14 9.50 -7.95
N ASP A 49 -0.50 10.78 -7.85
CA ASP A 49 -0.01 11.79 -8.79
C ASP A 49 1.54 11.84 -8.77
N PRO A 50 2.21 11.96 -9.94
CA PRO A 50 3.67 12.02 -10.02
C PRO A 50 4.30 13.09 -9.12
N ARG A 51 3.59 14.18 -8.83
CA ARG A 51 4.07 15.27 -7.95
C ARG A 51 4.26 14.84 -6.50
N HIS A 52 3.58 13.78 -6.08
CA HIS A 52 3.64 13.25 -4.72
C HIS A 52 4.34 11.89 -4.66
N HIS A 53 4.88 11.40 -5.77
CA HIS A 53 5.51 10.10 -5.87
C HIS A 53 6.66 9.92 -4.88
N ASP A 54 7.52 10.93 -4.74
CA ASP A 54 8.66 10.87 -3.81
C ASP A 54 8.19 10.78 -2.35
N ARG A 55 7.17 11.56 -1.99
CA ARG A 55 6.57 11.52 -0.64
C ARG A 55 5.92 10.17 -0.35
N VAL A 56 5.24 9.60 -1.32
CA VAL A 56 4.61 8.27 -1.22
C VAL A 56 5.65 7.18 -1.01
N ILE A 57 6.79 7.25 -1.71
CA ILE A 57 7.91 6.33 -1.53
C ILE A 57 8.53 6.48 -0.14
N GLU A 58 8.74 7.72 0.31
CA GLU A 58 9.30 7.99 1.65
C GLU A 58 8.43 7.38 2.74
N LEU A 59 7.12 7.62 2.69
CA LEU A 59 6.16 7.04 3.64
C LEU A 59 6.17 5.51 3.60
N LEU A 60 6.15 4.90 2.41
CA LEU A 60 6.22 3.44 2.31
C LEU A 60 7.54 2.89 2.88
N SER A 61 8.66 3.55 2.60
CA SER A 61 9.96 3.12 3.12
C SER A 61 9.99 3.19 4.64
N ALA A 62 9.44 4.25 5.23
CA ALA A 62 9.31 4.39 6.68
C ALA A 62 8.47 3.26 7.29
N LEU A 63 7.31 2.96 6.68
CA LEU A 63 6.43 1.86 7.10
C LEU A 63 7.13 0.50 7.10
N ARG A 64 7.91 0.21 6.04
CA ARG A 64 8.68 -1.04 5.92
C ARG A 64 9.81 -1.11 6.93
N HIS A 65 10.44 0.01 7.22
CA HIS A 65 11.50 0.09 8.22
C HIS A 65 10.97 -0.17 9.63
N GLU A 66 9.82 0.41 9.97
CA GLU A 66 9.16 0.18 11.27
C GLU A 66 8.73 -1.29 11.44
N SER A 67 8.20 -1.89 10.38
CA SER A 67 7.78 -3.30 10.38
C SER A 67 8.92 -4.29 10.57
N SER A 68 10.15 -3.92 10.17
CA SER A 68 11.35 -4.75 10.34
C SER A 68 12.01 -4.60 11.71
N ASN A 69 11.61 -3.60 12.51
CA ASN A 69 12.21 -3.30 13.82
C ASN A 69 11.32 -3.79 15.00
N ARG A 70 10.48 -4.81 14.78
CA ARG A 70 9.61 -5.43 15.78
C ARG A 70 9.82 -6.92 15.89
#